data_AF-A0A925UNZ8-F1
#
_entry.id   AF-A0A925UNZ8-F1
#
_cell.length_a   1.000
_cell.length_b   1.000
_cell.length_c   1.000
_cell.angle_alpha   90.00
_cell.angle_beta   90.00
_cell.angle_gamma   90.00
#
_symmetry.space_group_name_H-M   'P 1'
#
loop_
_entity.id
_entity.type
_entity.pdbx_description
1 polymer ?
#
loop_
_entity_poly.entity_id
_entity_poly.type
_entity_poly.pdbx_seq_one_letter_code
_entity_poly.pdbx_strand_id
1 'polypeptide(L)' 'MLNNATFARPTFQDILEYIHKVRLEKTKYMLKTTKHSVVDIATNLGYNNSTTFIRIFKNYVGVTPGEVRS' A
#
# COMPACT_ATOMS: atom_id res chain seq x y z
N MET A 1 -15.44 22.28 27.63
CA MET A 1 -14.02 22.37 27.23
C MET A 1 -13.98 22.24 25.72
N LEU A 2 -13.65 23.32 24.99
CA LEU A 2 -13.55 23.29 23.53
C LEU A 2 -12.25 22.56 23.15
N ASN A 3 -12.36 21.47 22.39
CA ASN A 3 -11.22 20.79 21.79
C ASN A 3 -10.61 21.72 20.74
N ASN A 4 -9.54 22.43 21.11
CA ASN A 4 -8.65 23.07 20.15
C ASN A 4 -7.89 21.97 19.41
N ALA A 5 -8.55 21.32 18.45
CA ALA A 5 -7.87 20.51 17.45
C ALA A 5 -7.01 21.47 16.62
N THR A 6 -5.76 21.63 17.04
CA THR A 6 -4.74 22.30 16.25
C THR A 6 -4.67 21.58 14.91
N PHE A 7 -5.07 22.26 13.83
CA PHE A 7 -4.84 21.81 12.46
C PHE A 7 -3.32 21.80 12.21
N ALA A 8 -2.64 20.75 12.67
CA ALA A 8 -1.24 20.52 12.34
C ALA A 8 -1.15 20.27 10.84
N ARG A 9 -0.22 20.95 10.16
CA ARG A 9 -0.01 20.72 8.73
C ARG A 9 0.53 19.29 8.54
N PRO A 10 0.04 18.55 7.54
CA PRO A 10 0.53 17.20 7.28
C PRO A 10 2.03 17.25 6.98
N THR A 11 2.76 16.34 7.61
CA THR A 11 4.18 16.15 7.35
C THR A 11 4.37 15.32 6.08
N PHE A 12 5.60 15.28 5.58
CA PHE A 12 5.94 14.37 4.49
C PHE A 12 5.68 12.90 4.84
N GLN A 13 5.90 12.53 6.11
CA GLN A 13 5.63 11.18 6.59
C GLN A 13 4.15 10.81 6.51
N ASP A 14 3.25 11.74 6.83
CA ASP A 14 1.80 11.54 6.73
C ASP A 14 1.36 11.33 5.27
N ILE A 15 1.96 12.08 4.34
CA ILE A 15 1.70 11.94 2.90
C ILE A 15 2.19 10.58 2.40
N LEU A 16 3.39 10.16 2.80
CA LEU A 16 3.93 8.85 2.44
C LEU A 16 3.05 7.71 2.97
N GLU A 17 2.62 7.80 4.22
CA GLU A 17 1.72 6.82 4.84
C GLU A 17 0.39 6.73 4.08
N TYR A 18 -0.16 7.88 3.66
CA TYR A 18 -1.36 7.90 2.82
C TYR A 18 -1.13 7.22 1.46
N ILE A 19 -0.01 7.51 0.79
CA ILE A 19 0.35 6.85 -0.49
C ILE A 19 0.47 5.34 -0.31
N HIS A 20 1.10 4.87 0.77
CA HIS A 20 1.18 3.45 1.09
C HIS A 20 -0.21 2.84 1.24
N LYS A 21 -1.10 3.43 2.05
CA LYS A 21 -2.48 2.96 2.23
C LYS A 21 -3.24 2.85 0.90
N VAL A 22 -3.19 3.87 0.06
CA VAL A 22 -3.86 3.87 -1.26
C VAL A 22 -3.32 2.74 -2.15
N ARG A 23 -1.99 2.55 -2.20
CA ARG A 23 -1.37 1.47 -2.99
C ARG A 23 -1.72 0.08 -2.46
N LEU A 24 -1.83 -0.09 -1.14
CA LEU A 24 -2.20 -1.36 -0.51
C LEU A 24 -3.64 -1.75 -0.85
N GLU A 25 -4.57 -0.82 -0.77
CA GLU A 25 -5.97 -1.08 -1.14
C GLU A 25 -6.10 -1.41 -2.64
N LYS A 26 -5.36 -0.68 -3.49
CA LYS A 26 -5.32 -1.01 -4.92
C LYS A 26 -4.70 -2.38 -5.18
N THR A 27 -3.68 -2.77 -4.44
CA THR A 27 -3.09 -4.12 -4.52
C THR A 27 -4.14 -5.18 -4.21
N LYS A 28 -4.83 -5.07 -3.06
CA LYS A 28 -5.88 -6.02 -2.66
C LYS A 28 -6.96 -6.15 -3.74
N TYR A 29 -7.37 -5.01 -4.32
CA TYR A 29 -8.33 -4.99 -5.42
C TYR A 29 -7.81 -5.74 -6.65
N MET A 30 -6.57 -5.45 -7.10
CA MET A 30 -5.99 -6.09 -8.29
C MET A 30 -5.74 -7.59 -8.09
N LEU A 31 -5.36 -8.01 -6.87
CA LEU A 31 -5.21 -9.42 -6.53
C LEU A 31 -6.51 -10.21 -6.74
N LYS A 32 -7.67 -9.60 -6.45
CA LYS A 32 -9.01 -10.20 -6.56
C LYS A 32 -9.63 -10.09 -7.96
N THR A 33 -9.30 -9.03 -8.69
CA THR A 33 -10.05 -8.66 -9.91
C THR A 33 -9.28 -8.90 -11.20
N THR A 34 -7.98 -9.16 -11.13
CA THR A 34 -7.14 -9.38 -12.32
C THR A 34 -6.28 -10.62 -12.21
N LYS A 35 -5.78 -11.08 -13.36
CA LYS A 35 -4.80 -12.18 -13.46
C LYS A 35 -3.35 -11.68 -13.50
N HIS A 36 -3.11 -10.40 -13.22
CA HIS A 36 -1.77 -9.80 -13.26
C HIS A 36 -0.86 -10.48 -12.24
N SER A 37 0.39 -10.76 -12.60
CA SER A 37 1.35 -11.30 -11.64
C SER A 37 1.61 -10.29 -10.50
N VAL A 38 2.16 -10.76 -9.38
CA VAL A 38 2.55 -9.86 -8.28
C VAL A 38 3.56 -8.82 -8.75
N VAL A 39 4.42 -9.18 -9.70
CA VAL A 39 5.39 -8.26 -10.32
C VAL A 39 4.68 -7.21 -11.16
N ASP A 40 3.73 -7.60 -12.01
CA ASP A 40 2.97 -6.65 -12.82
C ASP A 40 2.19 -5.65 -11.95
N ILE A 41 1.60 -6.12 -10.85
CA ILE A 41 0.91 -5.25 -9.89
C ILE A 41 1.88 -4.26 -9.26
N ALA A 42 3.08 -4.70 -8.86
CA ALA A 42 4.11 -3.81 -8.31
C ALA A 42 4.47 -2.70 -9.30
N THR A 43 4.73 -3.07 -10.56
CA THR A 43 5.06 -2.13 -11.64
C THR A 43 3.92 -1.15 -11.90
N ASN A 44 2.66 -1.63 -11.98
CA ASN A 44 1.48 -0.79 -12.17
C ASN A 44 1.28 0.25 -11.05
N LEU A 45 1.74 -0.06 -9.84
CA LEU A 45 1.64 0.83 -8.68
C LEU A 45 2.86 1.76 -8.51
N GLY A 46 3.79 1.72 -9.46
CA GLY A 46 5.00 2.56 -9.50
C GLY A 46 6.12 2.08 -8.59
N TYR A 47 6.16 0.78 -8.26
CA TYR A 47 7.31 0.18 -7.59
C TYR A 47 8.31 -0.33 -8.62
N ASN A 48 9.53 0.19 -8.58
CA ASN A 48 10.63 -0.27 -9.44
C ASN A 48 11.20 -1.63 -9.01
N ASN A 49 10.86 -2.09 -7.81
CA ASN A 49 11.38 -3.32 -7.23
C ASN A 49 10.24 -4.10 -6.54
N SER A 50 9.88 -5.24 -7.12
CA SER A 50 8.81 -6.12 -6.62
C SER A 50 9.11 -6.68 -5.22
N THR A 51 10.37 -6.98 -4.90
CA THR A 51 10.78 -7.43 -3.56
C THR A 51 10.51 -6.37 -2.50
N THR A 52 10.80 -5.10 -2.80
CA THR A 52 10.50 -3.99 -1.89
C THR A 52 9.01 -3.84 -1.67
N PHE A 53 8.23 -3.92 -2.75
CA PHE A 53 6.76 -3.92 -2.68
C PHE A 53 6.22 -5.07 -1.82
N ILE A 54 6.68 -6.31 -2.04
CA ILE A 54 6.23 -7.49 -1.29
C ILE A 54 6.52 -7.31 0.20
N ARG A 55 7.70 -6.81 0.56
CA ARG A 55 8.06 -6.53 1.96
C ARG A 55 7.16 -5.45 2.57
N ILE A 56 6.93 -4.34 1.87
CA ILE A 56 6.02 -3.28 2.34
C ILE A 56 4.61 -3.85 2.52
N PHE A 57 4.07 -4.54 1.52
CA PHE A 57 2.75 -5.14 1.61
C PHE A 57 2.63 -6.09 2.81
N LYS A 58 3.61 -6.98 2.99
CA LYS A 58 3.65 -7.89 4.14
C LYS A 58 3.72 -7.14 5.47
N ASN A 59 4.51 -6.08 5.57
CA ASN A 59 4.60 -5.28 6.80
C ASN A 59 3.27 -4.63 7.19
N TYR A 60 2.47 -4.19 6.22
CA TYR A 60 1.17 -3.56 6.49
C TYR A 60 0.02 -4.56 6.61
N VAL A 61 0.05 -5.67 5.89
CA VAL A 61 -1.08 -6.62 5.76
C VAL A 61 -0.86 -7.90 6.57
N GLY A 62 0.38 -8.21 6.96
CA GLY A 62 0.76 -9.41 7.72
C GLY A 62 1.13 -10.62 6.84
N VAL A 63 0.68 -10.64 5.59
CA VAL A 63 0.93 -11.71 4.61
C VAL A 63 1.40 -11.12 3.28
N THR A 64 2.08 -11.91 2.45
CA THR A 64 2.53 -11.50 1.12
C THR A 64 1.36 -11.40 0.13
N PRO A 65 1.49 -10.60 -0.95
CA PRO A 65 0.48 -10.57 -2.01
C PRO A 65 0.24 -11.95 -2.67
N GLY A 66 1.28 -12.79 -2.72
CA GLY A 66 1.18 -14.16 -3.23
C GLY A 66 0.26 -15.01 -2.36
N GLU A 67 0.49 -15.02 -1.04
CA GLU A 67 -0.33 -15.76 -0.06
C GLU A 67 -1.81 -15.33 -0.07
N VAL A 68 -2.12 -14.08 -0.41
CA VAL A 68 -3.51 -13.60 -0.52
C VAL A 68 -4.23 -14.14 -1.75
N ARG A 69 -3.49 -14.48 -2.81
CA ARG A 69 -4.05 -14.95 -4.09
C ARG A 69 -4.09 -16.48 -4.17
N SER A 70 -3.14 -17.16 -3.52
CA SER A 70 -3.00 -18.62 -3.52
C SER A 70 -4.26 -19.35 -3.09
#